data_AF-A0A3E2C850-F1
#
_entry.id   AF-A0A3E2C850-F1
#
_cell.length_a   1.000
_cell.length_b   1.000
_cell.length_c   1.000
_cell.angle_alpha   90.00
_cell.angle_beta   90.00
_cell.angle_gamma   90.00
#
_symmetry.space_group_name_H-M   'P 1'
#
loop_
_entity.id
_entity.type
_entity.pdbx_description
1 polymer ?
#
loop_
_entity_poly.entity_id
_entity_poly.type
_entity_poly.pdbx_seq_one_letter_code
_entity_poly.pdbx_strand_id
1 'polypeptide(L)'
;SRAESIRKFIILDEEFSQETGTLTPSMKVVRPKVLKRYCDLIENQLYAPKPNSRPLPATVKILDKTTETVKQAQETVKQAQEAVTPRVKQAIDQAATHLKRFGEDLPTQVNVKDQHTEYAEKNNNSNDKE
;
A
#
# COMPACT_ATOMS: atom_id res chain seq x y z
N SER A 1 -19.55 26.24 35.80
CA SER A 1 -18.30 26.29 35.02
C SER A 1 -18.17 25.05 34.16
N ARG A 2 -17.82 25.20 32.87
CA ARG A 2 -17.44 24.08 32.01
C ARG A 2 -15.92 24.01 32.00
N ALA A 3 -15.34 22.98 32.60
CA ALA A 3 -13.90 22.78 32.60
C ALA A 3 -13.50 22.11 31.30
N GLU A 4 -12.69 22.79 30.49
CA GLU A 4 -12.03 22.21 29.33
C GLU A 4 -10.93 21.27 29.81
N SER A 5 -10.79 20.09 29.18
CA SER A 5 -9.69 19.18 29.49
C SER A 5 -8.43 19.57 28.70
N ILE A 6 -7.30 19.69 29.39
CA ILE A 6 -5.99 19.90 28.74
C ILE A 6 -5.57 18.59 28.07
N ARG A 7 -5.32 18.63 26.76
CA ARG A 7 -4.97 17.42 25.98
C ARG A 7 -3.49 17.02 26.07
N LYS A 8 -2.59 17.99 26.15
CA LYS A 8 -1.13 17.82 26.13
C LYS A 8 -0.47 18.92 26.96
N PHE A 9 0.51 18.56 27.78
CA PHE A 9 1.35 19.49 28.53
C PHE A 9 2.74 18.90 28.74
N ILE A 10 3.71 19.77 29.01
CA ILE A 10 5.08 19.42 29.42
C ILE A 10 5.36 20.19 30.70
N ILE A 11 6.08 19.57 31.62
CA ILE A 11 6.61 20.23 32.81
C ILE A 11 8.03 20.69 32.47
N LEU A 12 8.30 21.96 32.72
CA LEU A 12 9.62 22.56 32.50
C LEU A 12 10.41 22.50 33.82
N ASP A 13 11.72 22.33 33.70
CA ASP A 13 12.63 22.38 34.86
C ASP A 13 12.86 23.81 35.36
N GLU A 14 12.69 24.80 34.46
CA GLU A 14 12.88 26.22 34.73
C GLU A 14 11.55 26.98 34.71
N GLU A 15 11.42 27.96 35.59
CA GLU A 15 10.29 28.89 35.61
C GLU A 15 10.48 30.05 34.63
N PHE A 16 9.37 30.73 34.29
CA PHE A 16 9.46 31.97 33.56
C PHE A 16 9.92 33.10 34.48
N SER A 17 10.85 33.92 33.99
CA SER A 17 11.45 35.02 34.75
C SER A 17 11.57 36.28 33.91
N GLN A 18 11.65 37.42 34.59
CA GLN A 18 11.88 38.72 33.95
C GLN A 18 13.33 38.83 33.45
N GLU A 19 14.29 38.24 34.17
CA GLU A 19 15.72 38.25 33.83
C GLU A 19 15.99 37.57 32.48
N THR A 20 15.30 36.45 32.23
CA THR A 20 15.36 35.74 30.95
C THR A 20 14.48 36.36 29.86
N GLY A 21 13.65 37.35 30.21
CA GLY A 21 12.72 38.03 29.31
C GLY A 21 11.51 37.18 28.91
N THR A 22 11.21 36.10 29.63
CA THR A 22 10.01 35.28 29.40
C THR A 22 8.77 35.87 30.07
N LEU A 23 8.95 36.74 31.08
CA LEU A 23 7.90 37.56 31.69
C LEU A 23 8.12 39.06 31.47
N THR A 24 7.03 39.82 31.36
CA THR A 24 7.04 41.29 31.48
C THR A 24 7.17 41.69 32.96
N PRO A 25 7.50 42.96 33.27
CA PRO A 25 7.50 43.46 34.65
C PRO A 25 6.16 43.28 35.38
N SER A 26 5.05 43.18 34.63
CA SER A 26 3.71 42.91 35.15
C SER A 26 3.40 41.40 35.24
N MET A 27 4.41 40.52 35.19
CA MET A 27 4.28 39.06 35.26
C MET A 27 3.44 38.43 34.14
N LYS A 28 3.36 39.07 32.97
CA LYS A 28 2.71 38.48 31.78
C LYS A 28 3.72 37.73 30.93
N VAL A 29 3.30 36.63 30.32
CA VAL A 29 4.15 35.84 29.42
C VAL A 29 4.46 36.59 28.13
N VAL A 30 5.74 36.66 27.78
CA VAL A 30 6.21 37.20 26.49
C VAL A 30 6.27 36.08 25.47
N ARG A 31 5.15 35.87 24.75
CA ARG A 31 4.96 34.74 23.82
C ARG A 31 6.10 34.53 22.82
N PRO A 32 6.61 35.55 22.09
CA PRO A 32 7.68 35.33 21.11
C PRO A 32 8.97 34.78 21.74
N LYS A 33 9.29 35.19 22.97
CA LYS A 33 10.48 34.75 23.69
C LYS A 33 10.33 33.31 24.19
N VAL A 34 9.16 32.98 24.75
CA VAL A 34 8.86 31.61 25.21
C VAL A 34 8.85 30.62 24.04
N LEU A 35 8.20 30.96 22.93
CA LEU A 35 8.18 30.09 21.74
C LEU A 35 9.57 29.86 21.17
N LYS A 36 10.41 30.89 21.13
CA LYS A 36 11.79 30.75 20.64
C LYS A 36 12.65 29.91 21.58
N ARG A 37 12.53 30.10 22.90
CA ARG A 37 13.34 29.37 23.90
C ARG A 37 12.99 27.87 23.96
N TYR A 38 11.70 27.54 23.83
CA TYR A 38 11.20 26.16 23.97
C TYR A 38 10.76 25.54 22.64
N CYS A 39 11.27 26.06 21.51
CA CYS A 39 10.93 25.57 20.16
C CYS A 39 11.13 24.05 20.06
N ASP A 40 12.29 23.57 20.50
CA ASP A 40 12.65 22.16 20.45
C ASP A 40 11.71 21.28 21.29
N LEU A 41 11.29 21.73 22.48
CA LEU A 41 10.34 20.98 23.32
C LEU A 41 8.95 20.94 22.68
N ILE A 42 8.53 22.04 22.08
CA ILE A 42 7.23 22.15 21.42
C ILE A 42 7.19 21.21 20.20
N GLU A 43 8.22 21.24 19.36
CA GLU A 43 8.28 20.48 18.12
C GLU A 43 8.57 19.00 18.38
N ASN A 44 9.57 18.70 19.20
CA ASN A 44 10.09 17.34 19.35
C ASN A 44 9.44 16.54 20.50
N GLN A 45 8.72 17.18 21.42
CA GLN A 45 8.07 16.48 22.53
C GLN A 45 6.57 16.75 22.65
N LEU A 46 6.13 18.01 22.58
CA LEU A 46 4.73 18.36 22.84
C LEU A 46 3.82 17.90 21.70
N TYR A 47 4.26 18.16 20.47
CA TYR A 47 3.52 17.85 19.24
C TYR A 47 4.13 16.73 18.42
N ALA A 48 5.29 16.20 18.79
CA ALA A 48 5.87 15.05 18.11
C ALA A 48 4.91 13.84 18.17
N PRO A 49 4.79 13.08 17.07
CA PRO A 49 4.05 11.83 17.07
C PRO A 49 4.65 10.88 18.10
N LYS A 50 3.88 10.55 19.13
CA LYS A 50 4.31 9.56 20.11
C LYS A 50 4.48 8.22 19.37
N PRO A 51 5.66 7.59 19.39
CA PRO A 51 5.81 6.27 18.79
C PRO A 51 4.81 5.35 19.50
N ASN A 52 3.89 4.78 18.74
CA ASN A 52 2.89 3.87 19.27
C ASN A 52 3.64 2.63 19.80
N SER A 53 3.94 2.63 21.11
CA SER A 53 4.63 1.50 21.76
C SER A 53 3.71 0.31 21.98
N ARG A 54 2.43 0.41 21.58
CA ARG A 54 1.54 -0.75 21.61
C ARG A 54 2.09 -1.76 20.61
N PRO A 55 2.42 -2.99 21.03
CA PRO A 55 2.85 -4.00 20.10
C PRO A 55 1.75 -4.20 19.06
N LEU A 56 2.12 -4.21 17.78
CA LEU A 56 1.18 -4.46 16.70
C LEU A 56 0.39 -5.74 17.03
N PRO A 57 -0.95 -5.74 16.83
CA PRO A 57 -1.77 -6.89 17.12
C PRO A 57 -1.23 -8.11 16.36
N ALA A 58 -1.29 -9.29 16.97
CA ALA A 58 -0.66 -10.50 16.43
C ALA A 58 -1.05 -10.79 14.98
N THR A 59 -2.29 -10.45 14.58
CA THR A 59 -2.80 -10.56 13.21
C THR A 59 -1.99 -9.76 12.19
N VAL A 60 -1.52 -8.56 12.54
CA VAL A 60 -0.67 -7.74 11.64
C VAL A 60 0.68 -8.42 11.43
N LYS A 61 1.26 -9.00 12.49
CA LYS A 61 2.52 -9.76 12.37
C LYS A 61 2.38 -11.00 11.51
N ILE A 62 1.20 -11.63 11.48
CA ILE A 62 0.93 -12.79 10.62
C ILE A 62 0.84 -12.34 9.16
N LEU A 63 0.15 -11.23 8.89
CA LEU A 63 0.06 -10.67 7.54
C LEU A 63 1.43 -10.23 6.99
N ASP A 64 2.28 -9.64 7.83
CA ASP A 64 3.65 -9.27 7.44
C ASP A 64 4.49 -10.52 7.13
N LYS A 65 4.30 -11.61 7.88
CA LYS A 65 4.98 -12.89 7.60
C LYS A 65 4.50 -13.52 6.28
N THR A 66 3.20 -13.44 5.97
CA THR A 66 2.69 -14.00 4.71
C THR A 66 3.09 -13.17 3.51
N THR A 67 3.12 -11.83 3.60
CA THR A 67 3.60 -10.99 2.48
C THR A 67 5.09 -11.24 2.19
N GLU A 68 5.93 -11.39 3.20
CA GLU A 68 7.35 -11.74 3.00
C GLU A 68 7.51 -13.16 2.43
N THR A 69 6.70 -14.12 2.88
CA THR A 69 6.70 -15.49 2.32
C THR A 69 6.26 -15.51 0.86
N VAL A 70 5.25 -14.71 0.49
CA VAL A 70 4.76 -14.61 -0.89
C VAL A 70 5.80 -13.95 -1.79
N LYS A 71 6.50 -12.91 -1.34
CA LYS A 71 7.62 -12.31 -2.09
C LYS A 71 8.73 -13.33 -2.34
N GLN A 72 9.12 -14.10 -1.33
CA GLN A 72 10.13 -15.14 -1.45
C GLN A 72 9.69 -16.25 -2.42
N ALA A 73 8.42 -16.66 -2.35
CA ALA A 73 7.84 -17.63 -3.27
C ALA A 73 7.82 -17.08 -4.72
N GLN A 74 7.52 -15.80 -4.90
CA GLN A 74 7.51 -15.16 -6.21
C GLN A 74 8.91 -15.09 -6.82
N GLU A 75 9.94 -14.75 -6.04
CA GLU A 75 11.33 -14.70 -6.52
C GLU A 75 11.86 -16.10 -6.90
N THR A 76 11.54 -17.13 -6.12
CA THR A 76 11.93 -18.51 -6.44
C THR A 76 11.24 -19.05 -7.69
N VAL A 77 9.95 -18.76 -7.87
CA VAL A 77 9.22 -19.11 -9.11
C VAL A 77 9.79 -18.37 -10.32
N LYS A 78 10.12 -17.09 -10.18
CA LYS A 78 10.73 -16.31 -11.27
C LYS A 78 12.10 -16.90 -11.68
N GLN A 79 12.94 -17.28 -10.73
CA GLN A 79 14.22 -17.95 -11.01
C GLN A 79 14.03 -19.31 -11.69
N ALA A 80 13.05 -20.09 -11.23
CA ALA A 80 12.73 -21.37 -11.87
C ALA A 80 12.24 -21.16 -13.31
N GLN A 81 11.36 -20.18 -13.54
CA GLN A 81 10.89 -19.83 -14.87
C GLN A 81 12.05 -19.44 -15.78
N GLU A 82 12.96 -18.57 -15.34
CA GLU A 82 14.14 -18.18 -16.13
C GLU A 82 15.03 -19.38 -16.48
N ALA A 83 15.13 -20.39 -15.59
CA ALA A 83 15.92 -21.61 -15.84
C ALA A 83 15.27 -22.60 -16.84
N VAL A 84 13.94 -22.75 -16.85
CA VAL A 84 13.24 -23.69 -17.76
C VAL A 84 12.68 -23.05 -19.04
N THR A 85 12.62 -21.72 -19.12
CA THR A 85 12.19 -20.98 -20.32
C THR A 85 12.90 -21.41 -21.61
N PRO A 86 14.24 -21.61 -21.67
CA PRO A 86 14.88 -21.99 -22.92
C PRO A 86 14.47 -23.40 -23.39
N ARG A 87 14.23 -24.34 -22.48
CA ARG A 87 13.92 -25.73 -22.82
C ARG A 87 12.46 -25.93 -23.21
N VAL A 88 11.55 -25.19 -22.58
CA VAL A 88 10.13 -25.15 -22.99
C VAL A 88 9.98 -24.44 -24.34
N LYS A 89 10.68 -23.32 -24.54
CA LYS A 89 10.69 -22.62 -25.83
C LYS A 89 11.20 -23.52 -26.96
N GLN A 90 12.29 -24.25 -26.72
CA GLN A 90 12.80 -25.24 -27.68
C GLN A 90 11.77 -26.34 -27.98
N ALA A 91 11.05 -26.84 -26.98
CA ALA A 91 10.03 -27.87 -27.18
C ALA A 91 8.82 -27.34 -28.00
N ILE A 92 8.40 -26.09 -27.78
CA ILE A 92 7.33 -25.44 -28.56
C ILE A 92 7.77 -25.22 -30.01
N ASP A 93 9.00 -24.74 -30.23
CA ASP A 93 9.55 -24.54 -31.57
C ASP A 93 9.67 -25.87 -32.33
N GLN A 94 10.08 -26.95 -31.63
CA GLN A 94 10.08 -28.32 -32.17
C GLN A 94 8.67 -28.80 -32.52
N ALA A 95 7.69 -28.60 -31.64
CA ALA A 95 6.31 -28.99 -31.91
C ALA A 95 5.70 -28.22 -33.10
N ALA A 96 5.96 -26.91 -33.19
CA ALA A 96 5.48 -26.06 -34.28
C ALA A 96 6.10 -26.45 -35.63
N THR A 97 7.37 -26.85 -35.66
CA THR A 97 8.02 -27.35 -36.89
C THR A 97 7.47 -28.72 -37.30
N HIS A 98 7.17 -29.61 -36.34
CA HIS A 98 6.47 -30.86 -36.64
C HIS A 98 5.06 -30.62 -37.20
N LEU A 99 4.28 -29.71 -36.62
CA LEU A 99 2.95 -29.35 -37.11
C LEU A 99 2.96 -28.73 -38.51
N LYS A 100 3.90 -27.81 -38.80
CA LYS A 100 4.05 -27.25 -40.16
C LYS A 100 4.38 -28.33 -41.19
N ARG A 101 5.18 -29.34 -40.82
CA ARG A 101 5.55 -30.44 -41.72
C ARG A 101 4.40 -31.40 -42.00
N PHE A 102 3.42 -31.53 -41.11
CA PHE A 102 2.18 -32.28 -41.37
C PHE A 102 1.12 -31.46 -42.12
N GLY A 103 1.26 -30.13 -42.18
CA GLY A 103 0.30 -29.23 -42.82
C GLY A 103 0.43 -29.08 -44.34
N GLU A 104 1.50 -29.58 -44.96
CA GLU A 104 1.75 -29.45 -46.41
C GLU A 104 1.13 -30.57 -47.28
N ASP A 105 0.64 -31.66 -46.67
CA ASP A 105 0.12 -32.82 -47.39
C ASP A 105 -1.41 -33.04 -47.20
N LEU A 106 -2.24 -32.00 -47.28
CA LEU A 106 -3.68 -32.21 -47.46
C LEU A 106 -4.29 -31.27 -48.54
N PRO A 107 -4.90 -31.84 -49.61
CA PRO A 107 -5.56 -31.06 -50.65
C PRO A 107 -6.85 -30.41 -50.14
N THR A 108 -7.01 -29.13 -50.48
CA THR A 108 -8.29 -28.41 -50.48
C THR A 108 -9.38 -29.27 -51.10
N GLN A 109 -10.55 -29.44 -50.45
CA GLN A 109 -11.85 -29.56 -51.11
C GLN A 109 -13.05 -29.41 -50.13
N VAL A 110 -14.02 -28.63 -50.62
CA VAL A 110 -15.46 -28.52 -50.32
C VAL A 110 -15.96 -27.77 -49.08
N ASN A 111 -16.45 -26.56 -49.38
CA ASN A 111 -17.45 -25.77 -48.67
C ASN A 111 -18.85 -26.42 -48.77
N VAL A 112 -19.47 -26.76 -47.63
CA VAL A 112 -20.93 -26.91 -47.54
C VAL A 112 -21.43 -26.13 -46.33
N LYS A 113 -22.37 -25.24 -46.63
CA LYS A 113 -23.15 -24.39 -45.74
C LYS A 113 -23.85 -25.21 -44.65
N ASP A 114 -23.97 -24.66 -43.45
CA ASP A 114 -25.28 -24.54 -42.81
C ASP A 114 -25.30 -23.40 -41.80
N GLN A 115 -26.31 -22.56 -41.97
CA GLN A 115 -26.71 -21.45 -41.13
C GLN A 115 -27.58 -21.98 -39.99
N HIS A 116 -27.47 -21.44 -38.77
CA HIS A 116 -28.63 -20.81 -38.11
C HIS A 116 -28.30 -20.11 -36.77
N THR A 117 -28.74 -18.84 -36.70
CA THR A 117 -29.26 -18.05 -35.56
C THR A 117 -28.37 -17.82 -34.33
N GLU A 118 -27.91 -16.58 -34.07
CA GLU A 118 -28.69 -15.42 -33.60
C GLU A 118 -29.31 -15.64 -32.22
N TYR A 119 -28.72 -15.00 -31.20
CA TYR A 119 -29.45 -14.25 -30.17
C TYR A 119 -28.50 -13.20 -29.59
N ALA A 120 -28.56 -11.99 -30.14
CA ALA A 120 -28.38 -10.79 -29.35
C ALA A 120 -29.75 -10.44 -28.76
N GLU A 121 -29.85 -10.22 -27.45
CA GLU A 121 -30.37 -8.97 -26.86
C GLU A 121 -30.66 -9.10 -25.37
N LYS A 122 -30.05 -8.17 -24.63
CA LYS A 122 -30.64 -7.30 -23.59
C LYS A 122 -31.83 -7.84 -22.79
N ASN A 123 -31.66 -7.88 -21.46
CA ASN A 123 -32.61 -7.34 -20.48
C ASN A 123 -31.83 -7.09 -19.18
N ASN A 124 -31.43 -5.85 -18.88
CA ASN A 124 -32.23 -4.90 -18.09
C ASN A 124 -33.04 -5.60 -16.99
N ASN A 125 -32.55 -5.56 -15.75
CA ASN A 125 -33.46 -5.17 -14.68
C ASN A 125 -32.72 -4.46 -13.54
N SER A 126 -33.07 -3.19 -13.42
CA SER A 126 -32.93 -2.35 -12.24
C SER A 126 -33.82 -2.89 -11.12
N ASN A 127 -33.35 -2.81 -9.87
CA ASN A 127 -34.17 -2.67 -8.67
C ASN A 127 -33.31 -1.77 -7.76
N ASP A 128 -33.55 -0.46 -7.67
CA ASP A 128 -34.58 0.19 -6.82
C ASP A 128 -34.74 -0.54 -5.48
N LYS A 129 -34.11 0.00 -4.43
CA LYS A 129 -34.69 0.91 -3.42
C LYS A 129 -35.60 0.18 -2.43
N GLU A 130 -35.07 0.00 -1.22
CA GLU A 130 -35.70 0.43 0.04
C GLU A 130 -34.62 0.71 1.08
#